data_AF-A0A2W2DZJ1-F1
#
_entry.id   AF-A0A2W2DZJ1-F1
#
_cell.length_a   1.000
_cell.length_b   1.000
_cell.length_c   1.000
_cell.angle_alpha   90.00
_cell.angle_beta   90.00
_cell.angle_gamma   90.00
#
_symmetry.space_group_name_H-M   'P 1'
#
loop_
_entity.id
_entity.type
_entity.pdbx_description
1 polymer ?
#
loop_
_entity_poly.entity_id
_entity_poly.type
_entity_poly.pdbx_seq_one_letter_code
_entity_poly.pdbx_strand_id
1 'polypeptide(L)'
;MQIFEERLTLRELIRRRIHQEVAEYNAASPAPRRLLVQPTSTERALNGEPGEQPRRRIAPERQVALAEEAFTRNGFVVLVGDRQVEELDEEVDLRRDTEVTFLKLVPLVGG
;
A
#
# COMPACT_ATOMS: atom_id res chain seq x y z
N MET A 1 16.03 -21.74 -16.54
CA MET A 1 15.58 -21.00 -15.34
C MET A 1 15.93 -19.53 -15.58
N GLN A 2 14.98 -18.67 -15.92
CA GLN A 2 15.30 -17.26 -16.23
C GLN A 2 15.63 -16.52 -14.95
N ILE A 3 16.90 -16.28 -14.62
CA ILE A 3 17.24 -15.43 -13.48
C ILE A 3 16.75 -14.01 -13.83
N PHE A 4 15.77 -13.50 -13.09
CA PHE A 4 15.35 -12.09 -13.20
C PHE A 4 16.28 -11.34 -12.25
N GLU A 5 17.28 -10.69 -12.84
CA GLU A 5 18.09 -9.67 -12.18
C GLU A 5 17.58 -8.33 -12.69
N GLU A 6 16.92 -7.57 -11.82
CA GLU A 6 16.47 -6.23 -12.13
C GLU A 6 17.15 -5.25 -11.19
N ARG A 7 17.87 -4.28 -11.78
CA ARG A 7 18.46 -3.16 -11.05
C ARG A 7 17.52 -1.97 -11.18
N LEU A 8 17.03 -1.47 -10.06
CA LEU A 8 16.11 -0.33 -10.00
C LEU A 8 16.34 0.47 -8.74
N THR A 9 15.83 1.70 -8.67
CA THR A 9 15.97 2.53 -7.48
C THR A 9 14.95 2.16 -6.42
N LEU A 10 15.24 2.42 -5.14
CA LEU A 10 14.26 2.24 -4.07
C LEU A 10 12.95 3.01 -4.34
N ARG A 11 13.03 4.19 -4.94
CA ARG A 11 11.86 4.97 -5.37
C ARG A 11 10.94 4.16 -6.29
N GLU A 12 11.52 3.53 -7.30
CA GLU A 12 10.76 2.70 -8.24
C GLU A 12 10.22 1.43 -7.57
N LEU A 13 11.00 0.84 -6.64
CA LEU A 13 10.56 -0.29 -5.84
C LEU A 13 9.30 0.04 -5.01
N ILE A 14 9.34 1.15 -4.28
CA ILE A 14 8.21 1.65 -3.47
C ILE A 14 7.01 1.92 -4.37
N ARG A 15 7.21 2.58 -5.51
CA ARG A 15 6.15 2.84 -6.48
C ARG A 15 5.46 1.56 -6.91
N ARG A 16 6.21 0.57 -7.40
CA ARG A 16 5.64 -0.70 -7.88
C ARG A 16 4.88 -1.43 -6.78
N ARG A 17 5.45 -1.50 -5.58
CA ARG A 17 4.81 -2.14 -4.43
C ARG A 17 3.47 -1.50 -4.08
N ILE A 18 3.42 -0.17 -4.03
CA ILE A 18 2.20 0.58 -3.72
C ILE A 18 1.16 0.44 -4.84
N HIS A 19 1.57 0.52 -6.11
CA HIS A 19 0.64 0.31 -7.22
C HIS A 19 -0.01 -1.07 -7.15
N GLN A 20 0.75 -2.12 -6.85
CA GLN A 20 0.23 -3.46 -6.65
C GLN A 20 -0.75 -3.50 -5.46
N GLU A 21 -0.35 -2.99 -4.30
CA GLU A 21 -1.17 -3.02 -3.09
C GLU A 21 -2.47 -2.21 -3.22
N VAL A 22 -2.42 -1.05 -3.88
CA VAL A 22 -3.58 -0.22 -4.18
C VAL A 22 -4.48 -0.91 -5.21
N ALA A 23 -3.92 -1.58 -6.22
CA ALA A 23 -4.70 -2.35 -7.17
C ALA A 23 -5.43 -3.52 -6.48
N GLU A 24 -4.73 -4.28 -5.63
CA GLU A 24 -5.29 -5.35 -4.82
C GLU A 24 -6.40 -4.82 -3.88
N TYR A 25 -6.15 -3.71 -3.18
CA TYR A 25 -7.13 -3.08 -2.30
C TYR A 25 -8.38 -2.59 -3.06
N ASN A 26 -8.18 -1.92 -4.20
CA ASN A 26 -9.27 -1.42 -5.03
C ASN A 26 -10.06 -2.55 -5.69
N ALA A 27 -9.40 -3.66 -6.05
CA ALA A 27 -10.05 -4.86 -6.60
C ALA A 27 -10.81 -5.65 -5.53
N ALA A 28 -10.35 -5.62 -4.27
CA ALA A 28 -11.00 -6.25 -3.12
C ALA A 28 -12.26 -5.50 -2.63
N SER A 29 -12.75 -4.49 -3.36
CA SER A 29 -14.03 -3.84 -3.06
C SER A 29 -15.19 -4.79 -3.35
N PRO A 30 -16.18 -4.92 -2.45
CA PRO A 30 -17.33 -5.79 -2.70
C PRO A 30 -18.13 -5.23 -3.87
N ALA A 31 -18.42 -6.09 -4.85
CA ALA A 31 -19.30 -5.77 -5.96
C ALA A 31 -20.61 -5.14 -5.44
N PRO A 32 -21.23 -4.18 -6.17
CA PRO A 32 -22.51 -3.62 -5.77
C PRO A 32 -23.52 -4.76 -5.62
N ARG A 33 -24.09 -4.93 -4.42
CA ARG A 33 -25.17 -5.90 -4.21
C ARG A 33 -26.31 -5.53 -5.15
N ARG A 34 -26.69 -6.43 -6.06
CA ARG A 34 -27.97 -6.38 -6.75
C ARG A 34 -29.06 -6.60 -5.71
N LEU A 35 -29.49 -5.54 -5.04
CA LEU A 35 -30.75 -5.58 -4.30
C LEU A 35 -31.89 -5.61 -5.32
N LEU A 36 -32.79 -6.59 -5.18
CA LEU A 36 -33.97 -6.78 -6.04
C LEU A 36 -35.10 -5.77 -5.74
N VAL A 37 -34.91 -4.89 -4.77
CA VAL A 37 -35.87 -3.85 -4.36
C VAL A 37 -35.13 -2.61 -3.91
N GLN A 38 -35.65 -1.44 -4.32
CA GLN A 38 -35.15 -0.14 -3.91
C GLN A 38 -35.74 0.21 -2.54
N PRO A 39 -34.92 0.42 -1.49
CA PRO A 39 -35.43 0.82 -0.18
C PRO A 39 -36.13 2.18 -0.26
N THR A 40 -37.28 2.29 0.38
CA THR A 40 -38.06 3.53 0.43
C THR A 40 -37.32 4.63 1.21
N SER A 41 -37.69 5.89 0.99
CA SER A 41 -37.11 7.04 1.73
C SER A 41 -37.16 6.87 3.25
N THR A 42 -38.19 6.18 3.76
CA THR A 42 -38.37 5.88 5.19
C THR A 42 -37.40 4.80 5.70
N GLU A 43 -37.12 3.75 4.91
CA GLU A 43 -36.09 2.75 5.25
C GLU A 43 -34.68 3.34 5.22
N ARG A 44 -34.41 4.31 4.35
CA ARG A 44 -33.12 5.03 4.31
C ARG A 44 -32.90 5.95 5.51
N ALA A 45 -33.97 6.52 6.06
CA ALA A 45 -33.90 7.41 7.22
C ALA A 45 -33.85 6.65 8.55
N LEU A 46 -34.48 5.47 8.63
CA LEU A 46 -34.42 4.58 9.80
C LEU A 46 -33.10 3.81 9.87
N ASN A 47 -32.48 3.47 8.72
CA ASN A 47 -31.11 2.95 8.63
C ASN A 47 -30.05 4.05 8.80
N GLY A 48 -30.26 4.98 9.74
CA GLY A 48 -29.16 5.81 10.21
C GLY A 48 -28.12 4.94 10.89
N GLU A 49 -27.24 4.27 10.14
CA GLU A 49 -26.20 3.39 10.68
C GLU A 49 -24.86 3.45 9.90
N PRO A 50 -23.72 3.45 10.63
CA PRO A 50 -22.36 3.42 10.09
C PRO A 50 -22.01 2.00 9.62
N GLY A 51 -22.23 1.69 8.36
CA GLY A 51 -21.88 0.40 7.79
C GLY A 51 -21.86 0.47 6.27
N GLU A 52 -20.70 0.21 5.67
CA GLU A 52 -20.47 0.20 4.21
C GLU A 52 -20.52 1.56 3.53
N GLN A 53 -19.68 2.49 3.99
CA GLN A 53 -19.06 3.37 3.00
C GLN A 53 -18.34 2.46 2.00
N PRO A 54 -18.62 2.52 0.69
CA PRO A 54 -17.82 1.81 -0.29
C PRO A 54 -16.38 2.25 -0.04
N ARG A 55 -15.48 1.29 0.22
CA ARG A 55 -14.07 1.57 0.51
C ARG A 55 -13.59 2.58 -0.53
N ARG A 56 -13.31 3.80 -0.07
CA ARG A 56 -12.97 4.92 -0.94
C ARG A 56 -11.77 4.49 -1.78
N ARG A 57 -11.93 4.49 -3.11
CA ARG A 57 -10.85 4.12 -4.03
C ARG A 57 -9.62 4.96 -3.71
N ILE A 58 -8.49 4.27 -3.56
CA ILE A 58 -7.21 4.90 -3.26
C ILE A 58 -6.53 5.22 -4.59
N ALA A 59 -6.06 6.46 -4.73
CA ALA A 59 -5.23 6.89 -5.85
C ALA A 59 -3.77 6.50 -5.57
N PRO A 60 -3.14 5.65 -6.40
CA PRO A 60 -1.81 5.12 -6.11
C PRO A 60 -0.75 6.23 -6.09
N GLU A 61 -0.84 7.23 -6.96
CA GLU A 61 0.14 8.33 -7.05
C GLU A 61 0.22 9.12 -5.73
N ARG A 62 -0.92 9.30 -5.05
CA ARG A 62 -0.95 9.97 -3.75
C ARG A 62 -0.30 9.12 -2.66
N GLN A 63 -0.47 7.80 -2.71
CA GLN A 63 0.16 6.91 -1.74
C GLN A 63 1.66 6.82 -1.94
N VAL A 64 2.12 6.83 -3.20
CA VAL A 64 3.56 6.87 -3.52
C VAL A 64 4.21 8.11 -2.92
N ALA A 65 3.64 9.29 -3.14
CA ALA A 65 4.16 10.54 -2.57
C ALA A 65 4.22 10.49 -1.02
N LEU A 66 3.17 9.97 -0.38
CA LEU A 66 3.14 9.81 1.08
C LEU A 66 4.19 8.83 1.59
N ALA A 67 4.43 7.73 0.86
CA ALA A 67 5.44 6.75 1.24
C ALA A 67 6.87 7.28 1.05
N GLU A 68 7.15 8.01 -0.03
CA GLU A 68 8.43 8.68 -0.25
C GLU A 68 8.71 9.72 0.87
N GLU A 69 7.70 10.52 1.23
CA GLU A 69 7.81 11.47 2.35
C GLU A 69 8.03 10.76 3.69
N ALA A 70 7.28 9.68 3.96
CA ALA A 70 7.42 8.90 5.18
C ALA A 70 8.79 8.22 5.29
N PHE A 71 9.34 7.70 4.18
CA PHE A 71 10.68 7.13 4.14
C PHE A 71 11.74 8.18 4.52
N THR A 72 11.64 9.36 3.89
CA THR A 72 12.57 10.49 4.13
C THR A 72 12.49 11.01 5.57
N ARG A 73 11.34 10.84 6.24
CA ARG A 73 11.14 11.19 7.66
C ARG A 73 11.43 10.05 8.64
N ASN A 74 12.09 8.98 8.20
CA ASN A 74 12.37 7.80 9.02
C ASN A 74 11.09 7.19 9.62
N GLY A 75 9.98 7.18 8.87
CA GLY A 75 8.73 6.52 9.28
C GLY A 75 8.78 5.00 9.13
N PHE A 76 9.65 4.50 8.26
CA PHE A 76 9.94 3.09 8.07
C PHE A 76 11.33 2.91 7.45
N VAL A 77 11.87 1.70 7.54
CA VAL A 77 13.12 1.30 6.87
C VAL A 77 12.83 0.21 5.85
N VAL A 78 13.66 0.15 4.81
CA VAL A 78 13.57 -0.89 3.77
C VAL A 78 14.85 -1.70 3.79
N LEU A 79 14.70 -3.02 3.91
CA LEU A 79 15.79 -3.99 3.83
C LEU A 79 15.69 -4.73 2.50
N VAL A 80 16.81 -4.85 1.80
CA VAL A 80 16.95 -5.66 0.58
C VAL A 80 17.99 -6.74 0.89
N GLY A 81 17.51 -7.97 1.11
CA GLY A 81 18.25 -9.00 1.83
C GLY A 81 18.56 -8.54 3.24
N ASP A 82 19.84 -8.56 3.60
CA ASP A 82 20.33 -8.12 4.92
C ASP A 82 20.82 -6.66 4.94
N ARG A 83 20.66 -5.92 3.84
CA ARG A 83 21.14 -4.54 3.72
C ARG A 83 19.99 -3.54 3.84
N GLN A 84 20.13 -2.58 4.73
CA GLN A 84 19.26 -1.42 4.78
C GLN A 84 19.61 -0.44 3.65
N VAL A 85 18.57 0.03 2.96
CA VAL A 85 18.68 1.09 1.95
C VAL A 85 18.38 2.42 2.63
N GLU A 86 19.22 3.42 2.38
CA GLU A 86 19.14 4.72 3.10
C GLU A 86 18.58 5.85 2.23
N GLU A 87 18.72 5.75 0.90
CA GLU A 87 18.28 6.79 -0.03
C GLU A 87 17.28 6.27 -1.07
N LEU A 88 16.33 7.12 -1.47
CA LEU A 88 15.31 6.78 -2.48
C LEU A 88 15.93 6.56 -3.87
N ASP A 89 17.01 7.26 -4.18
CA ASP A 89 17.71 7.17 -5.47
C ASP A 89 18.77 6.06 -5.50
N GLU A 90 18.97 5.36 -4.38
CA GLU A 90 19.90 4.24 -4.29
C GLU A 90 19.44 3.09 -5.18
N GLU A 91 20.34 2.58 -6.02
CA GLU A 91 20.09 1.39 -6.84
C GLU A 91 20.14 0.12 -5.99
N VAL A 92 19.09 -0.69 -6.14
CA VAL A 92 18.96 -1.99 -5.50
C VAL A 92 18.95 -3.08 -6.57
N ASP A 93 19.72 -4.14 -6.33
CA ASP A 93 19.75 -5.34 -7.16
C ASP A 93 18.70 -6.33 -6.64
N LEU A 94 17.60 -6.48 -7.38
CA LEU A 94 16.57 -7.48 -7.09
C LEU A 94 16.89 -8.78 -7.83
N ARG A 95 17.33 -9.79 -7.08
CA ARG A 95 17.44 -11.18 -7.55
C ARG A 95 16.20 -11.95 -7.14
N ARG A 96 16.00 -13.14 -7.73
CA ARG A 96 14.86 -14.02 -7.40
C ARG A 96 14.78 -14.43 -5.93
N ASP A 97 15.93 -14.51 -5.27
CA ASP A 97 16.13 -14.88 -3.87
C ASP A 97 16.27 -13.67 -2.94
N THR A 98 16.24 -12.45 -3.48
CA THR A 98 16.30 -11.23 -2.69
C THR A 98 14.96 -10.96 -2.02
N GLU A 99 14.92 -11.07 -0.69
CA GLU A 99 13.78 -10.65 0.10
C GLU A 99 13.80 -9.13 0.29
N VAL A 100 12.66 -8.47 0.08
CA VAL A 100 12.51 -7.03 0.32
C VAL A 100 11.53 -6.81 1.46
N THR A 101 12.02 -6.27 2.57
CA THR A 101 11.25 -6.11 3.81
C THR A 101 11.04 -4.63 4.13
N PHE A 102 9.79 -4.25 4.39
CA PHE A 102 9.43 -2.91 4.85
C PHE A 102 9.11 -2.96 6.34
N LEU A 103 9.93 -2.31 7.17
CA LEU A 103 9.77 -2.31 8.63
C LEU A 103 9.31 -0.93 9.10
N LYS A 104 8.09 -0.86 9.64
CA LYS A 104 7.56 0.38 10.22
C LYS A 104 8.27 0.71 11.52
N LEU A 105 8.76 1.94 11.63
CA LEU A 105 9.34 2.43 12.88
C LEU A 105 8.22 2.90 13.80
N VAL A 106 8.19 2.36 15.01
CA VAL A 106 7.28 2.78 16.09
C VAL A 106 8.10 3.36 17.23
N PRO A 107 7.69 4.50 17.82
CA PRO A 107 8.39 5.04 18.97
C PRO A 107 8.35 4.02 20.11
N LEU A 108 9.51 3.72 20.68
CA LEU A 108 9.59 2.88 21.87
C LEU A 108 8.97 3.65 23.03
N VAL A 109 7.85 3.15 23.56
CA VAL A 109 7.33 3.63 24.83
C VAL A 109 8.30 3.19 25.93
N GLY A 110 8.99 4.15 26.54
CA GLY A 110 9.80 3.90 27.72
C GLY A 110 8.92 3.46 28.89
N GLY A 111 9.39 2.48 29.66
CA GLY A 111 8.74 2.02 30.89
C GLY A 111 8.78 3.05 32.01
#